data_AF-A0A4Y3VRE1-F1
#
_entry.id   AF-A0A4Y3VRE1-F1
#
_cell.length_a   1.000
_cell.length_b   1.000
_cell.length_c   1.000
_cell.angle_alpha   90.00
_cell.angle_beta   90.00
_cell.angle_gamma   90.00
#
_symmetry.space_group_name_H-M   'P 1'
#
loop_
_entity.id
_entity.type
_entity.pdbx_description
1 polymer ?
#
loop_
_entity_poly.entity_id
_entity_poly.type
_entity_poly.pdbx_seq_one_letter_code
_entity_poly.pdbx_strand_id
1 'polypeptide(L)' 'MDRQVLAGLGEGLSNAQIAARLYLSEATIKGYVSRTLDKLGCVNRTQAGLLAHDAGIVD' A
#
# COMPACT_ATOMS: atom_id res chain seq x y z
N MET A 1 -10.13 -1.30 1.36
CA MET A 1 -9.11 -1.12 0.32
C MET A 1 -7.77 -0.71 0.93
N ASP A 2 -7.72 0.33 1.75
CA ASP A 2 -6.47 0.85 2.36
C ASP A 2 -5.62 -0.23 3.06
N ARG A 3 -6.21 -1.13 3.85
CA ARG A 3 -5.47 -2.25 4.48
C ARG A 3 -4.84 -3.21 3.47
N GLN A 4 -5.53 -3.53 2.37
CA GLN A 4 -5.01 -4.43 1.34
C GLN A 4 -3.90 -3.77 0.52
N VAL A 5 -4.03 -2.47 0.26
CA VAL A 5 -2.97 -1.66 -0.36
C VAL A 5 -1.76 -1.57 0.57
N LEU A 6 -1.97 -1.29 1.85
CA LEU A 6 -0.91 -1.25 2.87
C LEU A 6 -0.17 -2.58 3.00
N ALA A 7 -0.89 -3.71 3.02
CA ALA A 7 -0.30 -5.04 3.00
C ALA A 7 0.58 -5.25 1.75
N GLY A 8 0.06 -4.93 0.56
CA GLY A 8 0.84 -5.02 -0.68
C GLY A 8 2.06 -4.10 -0.72
N LEU A 9 1.96 -2.90 -0.13
CA LEU A 9 3.10 -1.99 0.03
C LEU A 9 4.15 -2.58 0.96
N GLY A 10 3.72 -3.20 2.06
CA GLY A 10 4.59 -3.88 3.02
C GLY A 10 5.24 -5.16 2.46
N GLU A 11 4.56 -5.89 1.60
CA GLU A 11 5.13 -6.99 0.78
C GLU A 11 6.09 -6.49 -0.32
N GLY A 12 6.27 -5.17 -0.48
CA GLY A 12 7.14 -4.57 -1.50
C GLY A 12 6.55 -4.56 -2.93
N LEU A 13 5.26 -4.86 -3.09
CA LEU A 13 4.60 -4.94 -4.39
C LEU A 13 4.44 -3.57 -5.07
N SER A 14 4.69 -3.50 -6.38
CA SER A 14 4.37 -2.33 -7.19
C SER A 14 2.87 -2.06 -7.28
N ASN A 15 2.48 -0.84 -7.67
CA ASN A 15 1.06 -0.48 -7.84
C ASN A 15 0.37 -1.36 -8.89
N ALA A 16 1.09 -1.79 -9.93
CA ALA A 16 0.57 -2.69 -10.95
C ALA A 16 0.31 -4.11 -10.40
N GLN A 17 1.20 -4.63 -9.56
CA GLN A 17 1.01 -5.93 -8.90
C GLN A 17 -0.17 -5.89 -7.91
N ILE A 18 -0.29 -4.80 -7.12
CA ILE A 18 -1.42 -4.59 -6.22
C ILE A 18 -2.72 -4.47 -7.03
N ALA A 19 -2.69 -3.75 -8.15
CA ALA A 19 -3.84 -3.58 -9.05
C ALA A 19 -4.31 -4.93 -9.60
N ALA A 20 -3.39 -5.76 -10.08
CA ALA A 20 -3.69 -7.11 -10.57
C ALA A 20 -4.30 -7.98 -9.47
N ARG A 21 -3.74 -7.95 -8.25
CA ARG A 21 -4.24 -8.74 -7.11
C ARG A 21 -5.63 -8.32 -6.64
N LEU A 22 -5.95 -7.03 -6.76
CA LEU A 22 -7.23 -6.47 -6.34
C LEU A 22 -8.26 -6.34 -7.47
N TYR A 23 -7.93 -6.79 -8.69
CA TYR A 23 -8.76 -6.64 -9.89
C TYR A 23 -9.17 -5.18 -10.15
N LEU A 24 -8.22 -4.26 -9.99
CA LEU A 24 -8.41 -2.82 -10.19
C LEU A 24 -7.42 -2.28 -11.22
N SER A 25 -7.63 -1.04 -11.67
CA SER A 25 -6.63 -0.34 -12.48
C SER A 25 -5.49 0.20 -11.62
N GLU A 26 -4.29 0.32 -12.20
CA GLU A 26 -3.14 0.91 -11.53
C GLU A 26 -3.41 2.36 -11.10
N ALA A 27 -4.17 3.13 -11.89
CA ALA A 27 -4.57 4.49 -11.57
C ALA A 27 -5.42 4.54 -10.28
N THR A 28 -6.35 3.61 -10.11
CA THR A 28 -7.14 3.49 -8.87
C THR A 28 -6.24 3.17 -7.68
N ILE A 29 -5.26 2.28 -7.85
CA ILE A 29 -4.28 1.98 -6.79
C ILE A 29 -3.42 3.19 -6.44
N LYS A 30 -2.96 4.00 -7.41
CA LYS A 30 -2.24 5.25 -7.13
C LYS A 30 -3.05 6.17 -6.20
N GLY A 31 -4.35 6.29 -6.45
CA GLY A 31 -5.25 7.08 -5.60
C GLY A 31 -5.45 6.49 -4.20
N TYR A 32 -5.41 5.16 -4.04
CA TYR A 32 -5.44 4.53 -2.72
C TYR A 32 -4.11 4.62 -1.98
N VAL A 33 -2.98 4.49 -2.68
CA VAL A 33 -1.65 4.66 -2.09
C VAL A 33 -1.51 6.08 -1.55
N SER A 34 -1.83 7.11 -2.33
CA SER A 34 -1.78 8.51 -1.85
C SER A 34 -2.60 8.69 -0.56
N ARG A 35 -3.86 8.25 -0.56
CA ARG A 35 -4.74 8.34 0.62
C ARG A 35 -4.23 7.53 1.81
N THR A 36 -3.59 6.39 1.57
CA THR A 36 -3.01 5.55 2.63
C THR A 36 -1.79 6.25 3.24
N LEU A 37 -0.92 6.84 2.42
CA LEU A 37 0.23 7.62 2.87
C LEU A 37 -0.22 8.83 3.70
N ASP A 38 -1.20 9.59 3.21
CA ASP A 38 -1.75 10.75 3.90
C ASP A 38 -2.33 10.37 5.28
N LYS A 39 -3.09 9.26 5.33
CA LYS A 39 -3.69 8.76 6.59
C LYS A 39 -2.65 8.29 7.61
N LEU A 40 -1.53 7.75 7.14
CA LEU A 40 -0.45 7.25 8.00
C LEU A 40 0.59 8.34 8.32
N GLY A 41 0.48 9.53 7.73
CA GLY A 41 1.50 10.57 7.84
C GLY A 41 2.82 10.20 7.16
N CYS A 42 2.80 9.26 6.21
CA CYS A 42 3.99 8.82 5.49
C CYS A 42 4.24 9.70 4.28
N VAL A 43 5.50 10.09 4.06
CA VAL A 43 5.89 10.84 2.85
C VAL A 43 6.22 9.93 1.67
N ASN A 44 6.46 8.64 1.93
CA ASN A 44 6.76 7.68 0.89
C ASN A 44 6.30 6.26 1.25
N ARG A 45 6.27 5.41 0.23
CA ARG A 45 5.87 4.00 0.35
C ARG A 45 6.80 3.16 1.21
N THR A 46 8.07 3.51 1.32
CA THR A 46 9.05 2.78 2.15
C THR A 46 8.68 2.92 3.64
N GLN A 47 8.34 4.13 4.07
CA GLN A 47 7.84 4.39 5.42
C GLN A 47 6.54 3.63 5.70
N ALA A 48 5.61 3.63 4.73
CA ALA A 48 4.37 2.88 4.87
C ALA A 48 4.59 1.36 4.93
N GLY A 49 5.55 0.83 4.17
CA GLY A 49 5.94 -0.58 4.24
C GLY A 49 6.54 -0.95 5.60
N LEU A 50 7.40 -0.09 6.16
CA LEU A 50 7.97 -0.29 7.49
C LEU A 50 6.89 -0.29 8.57
N LEU A 51 5.94 0.66 8.53
CA LEU A 51 4.80 0.68 9.44
C LEU A 51 3.89 -0.55 9.29
N ALA A 52 3.72 -1.06 8.07
CA ALA A 52 2.94 -2.27 7.84
C ALA A 52 3.60 -3.50 8.51
N HIS A 53 4.92 -3.61 8.38
CA HIS A 53 5.71 -4.65 9.06
C HIS A 53 5.65 -4.49 10.58
N ASP A 54 5.91 -3.29 11.12
CA ASP A 54 5.86 -3.02 12.56
C ASP A 54 4.46 -3.27 13.17
N ALA A 55 3.40 -3.07 12.38
CA ALA A 55 2.02 -3.34 12.79
C ALA A 55 1.61 -4.82 12.66
N GLY A 56 2.50 -5.72 12.24
CA GLY A 56 2.20 -7.14 12.00
C GLY A 56 1.19 -7.37 10.88
N ILE A 57 1.10 -6.44 9.92
CA ILE A 57 0.23 -6.57 8.74
C ILE A 57 0.89 -7.46 7.68
N VAL A 58 2.21 -7.61 7.76
CA VAL A 58 3.06 -8.41 6.88
C VAL A 58 3.94 -9.28 7.76
N ASP A 59 4.04 -10.57 7.45
CA ASP A 59 4.96 -11.53 8.08
C ASP A 59 6.32 -11.53 7.37
#